data_AF-A0A518CJA9-F1
#
_entry.id   AF-A0A518CJA9-F1
#
_cell.length_a   1.000
_cell.length_b   1.000
_cell.length_c   1.000
_cell.angle_alpha   90.00
_cell.angle_beta   90.00
_cell.angle_gamma   90.00
#
_symmetry.space_group_name_H-M   'P 1'
#
loop_
_entity.id
_entity.type
_entity.pdbx_description
1 polymer ?
#
loop_
_entity_poly.entity_id
_entity_poly.type
_entity_poly.pdbx_seq_one_letter_code
_entity_poly.pdbx_strand_id
1 'polypeptide(L)'
;MSTTPFLHFTEDIERVEAILNLAEQQLLAGGEALIINDLHASAIASSFGAMDAYLCDKYVDCVTAVLKAYVEKKWQGDLPAHYAKTMLPAGEVLKTTRQSRPNWGIRMSARKLMERNNMLSISIIHEHFNPILSSDHKLWGDFIPILIAKNRKRFTKVVPDDLLGLNNEKTLKLRKSAIAAVKKRIGSIVQIRHDWIHNCGRPKSSINKYSKGQAKAFVNDIKTLVQELDKFIEDNRRA
;
A
#
# COMPACT_ATOMS: atom_id res chain seq x y z
N MET A 1 3.25 12.59 -13.71
CA MET A 1 2.07 11.71 -13.59
C MET A 1 2.46 10.29 -13.94
N SER A 2 2.86 9.48 -12.94
CA SER A 2 2.80 8.01 -13.05
C SER A 2 1.44 7.58 -12.49
N THR A 3 0.40 7.76 -13.30
CA THR A 3 -1.02 7.53 -12.96
C THR A 3 -1.44 6.06 -13.02
N THR A 4 -0.59 5.17 -13.55
CA THR A 4 -0.98 3.80 -13.86
C THR A 4 -1.22 2.90 -12.64
N PRO A 5 -0.36 2.86 -11.59
CA PRO A 5 -0.59 1.93 -10.46
C PRO A 5 -1.85 2.29 -9.66
N PHE A 6 -2.08 3.57 -9.42
CA PHE A 6 -3.25 4.04 -8.68
C PHE A 6 -4.56 3.89 -9.49
N LEU A 7 -4.48 4.04 -10.83
CA LEU A 7 -5.61 3.75 -11.72
C LEU A 7 -6.00 2.27 -11.63
N HIS A 8 -5.06 1.35 -11.80
CA HIS A 8 -5.32 -0.09 -11.68
C HIS A 8 -5.89 -0.44 -10.30
N PHE A 9 -5.34 0.16 -9.23
CA PHE A 9 -5.89 -0.02 -7.88
C PHE A 9 -7.35 0.42 -7.80
N THR A 10 -7.69 1.57 -8.40
CA THR A 10 -9.06 2.09 -8.40
C THR A 10 -10.01 1.15 -9.14
N GLU A 11 -9.62 0.68 -10.32
CA GLU A 11 -10.38 -0.31 -11.11
C GLU A 11 -10.58 -1.62 -10.34
N ASP A 12 -9.55 -2.10 -9.63
CA ASP A 12 -9.66 -3.31 -8.82
C ASP A 12 -10.58 -3.10 -7.61
N ILE A 13 -10.55 -1.92 -6.98
CA ILE A 13 -11.47 -1.58 -5.89
C ILE A 13 -12.91 -1.46 -6.39
N GLU A 14 -13.15 -0.94 -7.58
CA GLU A 14 -14.49 -0.93 -8.19
C GLU A 14 -15.03 -2.36 -8.39
N ARG A 15 -14.18 -3.29 -8.84
CA ARG A 15 -14.55 -4.73 -8.91
C ARG A 15 -14.87 -5.30 -7.54
N VAL A 16 -14.09 -4.97 -6.51
CA VAL A 16 -14.34 -5.39 -5.12
C VAL A 16 -15.69 -4.86 -4.62
N GLU A 17 -16.00 -3.60 -4.89
CA GLU A 17 -17.28 -3.00 -4.51
C GLU A 17 -18.46 -3.68 -5.25
N ALA A 18 -18.26 -4.07 -6.52
CA ALA A 18 -19.24 -4.87 -7.26
C ALA A 18 -19.48 -6.25 -6.63
N ILE A 19 -18.43 -6.93 -6.12
CA ILE A 19 -18.56 -8.21 -5.40
C ILE A 19 -19.39 -8.03 -4.12
N LEU A 20 -19.15 -6.95 -3.36
CA LEU A 20 -19.94 -6.65 -2.16
C LEU A 20 -21.41 -6.39 -2.49
N ASN A 21 -21.69 -5.69 -3.59
CA ASN A 21 -23.06 -5.46 -4.05
C ASN A 21 -23.73 -6.77 -4.50
N LEU A 22 -22.99 -7.65 -5.17
CA LEU A 22 -23.49 -8.99 -5.53
C LEU A 22 -23.83 -9.82 -4.28
N ALA A 23 -22.99 -9.77 -3.24
CA ALA A 23 -23.27 -10.44 -1.97
C ALA A 23 -24.57 -9.96 -1.33
N GLU A 24 -24.83 -8.64 -1.39
CA GLU A 24 -26.07 -8.04 -0.92
C GLU A 24 -27.28 -8.48 -1.74
N GLN A 25 -27.17 -8.51 -3.07
CA GLN A 25 -28.25 -9.00 -3.94
C GLN A 25 -28.58 -10.47 -3.64
N GLN A 26 -27.57 -11.32 -3.46
CA GLN A 26 -27.76 -12.72 -3.08
C GLN A 26 -28.46 -12.84 -1.72
N LEU A 27 -28.07 -12.03 -0.73
CA LEU A 27 -28.72 -12.01 0.57
C LEU A 27 -30.21 -11.63 0.47
N LEU A 28 -30.54 -10.60 -0.31
CA LEU A 28 -31.92 -10.15 -0.51
C LEU A 28 -32.77 -11.17 -1.26
N ALA A 29 -32.15 -11.94 -2.17
CA ALA A 29 -32.81 -13.03 -2.90
C ALA A 29 -32.97 -14.32 -2.09
N GLY A 30 -32.54 -14.36 -0.82
CA GLY A 30 -32.58 -15.57 0.01
C GLY A 30 -31.53 -16.62 -0.39
N GLY A 31 -30.42 -16.18 -0.99
CA GLY A 31 -29.31 -17.03 -1.41
C GLY A 31 -28.61 -17.74 -0.24
N GLU A 32 -27.80 -18.74 -0.59
CA GLU A 32 -27.14 -19.58 0.39
C GLU A 32 -26.12 -18.79 1.25
N ALA A 33 -26.19 -18.97 2.56
CA ALA A 33 -25.33 -18.26 3.51
C ALA A 33 -23.82 -18.50 3.29
N LEU A 34 -23.44 -19.68 2.79
CA LEU A 34 -22.05 -20.00 2.45
C LEU A 34 -21.56 -19.17 1.27
N ILE A 35 -22.35 -19.10 0.19
CA ILE A 35 -22.03 -18.29 -1.00
C ILE A 35 -21.89 -16.82 -0.64
N ILE A 36 -22.81 -16.29 0.18
CA ILE A 36 -22.75 -14.88 0.63
C ILE A 36 -21.46 -14.63 1.43
N ASN A 37 -21.06 -15.57 2.29
CA ASN A 37 -19.82 -15.46 3.04
C ASN A 37 -18.57 -15.51 2.14
N ASP A 38 -18.57 -16.38 1.13
CA ASP A 38 -17.47 -16.49 0.17
C ASP A 38 -17.34 -15.23 -0.69
N LEU A 39 -18.45 -14.58 -1.03
CA LEU A 39 -18.45 -13.26 -1.68
C LEU A 39 -17.84 -12.18 -0.76
N HIS A 40 -18.17 -12.17 0.53
CA HIS A 40 -17.53 -11.25 1.48
C HIS A 40 -16.03 -11.52 1.65
N ALA A 41 -15.64 -12.78 1.79
CA ALA A 41 -14.23 -13.17 1.94
C ALA A 41 -13.43 -12.85 0.67
N SER A 42 -13.96 -13.13 -0.51
CA SER A 42 -13.32 -12.80 -1.79
C SER A 42 -13.19 -11.30 -2.01
N ALA A 43 -14.19 -10.49 -1.66
CA ALA A 43 -14.08 -9.03 -1.72
C ALA A 43 -12.90 -8.51 -0.86
N ILE A 44 -12.78 -9.01 0.37
CA ILE A 44 -11.65 -8.68 1.25
C ILE A 44 -10.33 -9.15 0.62
N ALA A 45 -10.26 -10.39 0.13
CA ALA A 45 -9.04 -10.97 -0.45
C ALA A 45 -8.56 -10.18 -1.66
N SER A 46 -9.49 -9.87 -2.57
CA SER A 46 -9.24 -9.09 -3.79
C SER A 46 -8.78 -7.67 -3.46
N SER A 47 -9.35 -7.02 -2.45
CA SER A 47 -8.86 -5.70 -2.02
C SER A 47 -7.42 -5.72 -1.50
N PHE A 48 -7.00 -6.80 -0.84
CA PHE A 48 -5.59 -6.97 -0.47
C PHE A 48 -4.69 -7.20 -1.69
N GLY A 49 -5.14 -8.01 -2.65
CA GLY A 49 -4.43 -8.21 -3.91
C GLY A 49 -4.20 -6.88 -4.64
N ALA A 50 -5.23 -6.02 -4.68
CA ALA A 50 -5.14 -4.69 -5.26
C ALA A 50 -4.09 -3.82 -4.55
N MET A 51 -4.09 -3.80 -3.21
CA MET A 51 -3.10 -3.06 -2.42
C MET A 51 -1.67 -3.57 -2.63
N ASP A 52 -1.48 -4.89 -2.68
CA ASP A 52 -0.19 -5.52 -2.92
C ASP A 52 0.39 -5.13 -4.29
N ALA A 53 -0.43 -5.29 -5.33
CA ALA A 53 -0.09 -4.90 -6.70
C ALA A 53 0.26 -3.41 -6.79
N TYR A 54 -0.55 -2.56 -6.16
CA TYR A 54 -0.28 -1.13 -6.06
C TYR A 54 1.07 -0.84 -5.41
N LEU A 55 1.35 -1.39 -4.22
CA LEU A 55 2.60 -1.13 -3.49
C LEU A 55 3.82 -1.58 -4.30
N CYS A 56 3.74 -2.75 -4.93
CA CYS A 56 4.79 -3.29 -5.79
C CYS A 56 5.07 -2.36 -6.97
N ASP A 57 4.04 -2.03 -7.76
CA ASP A 57 4.22 -1.21 -8.96
C ASP A 57 4.57 0.23 -8.60
N LYS A 58 4.00 0.79 -7.53
CA LYS A 58 4.34 2.13 -7.05
C LYS A 58 5.80 2.22 -6.63
N TYR A 59 6.31 1.23 -5.90
CA TYR A 59 7.72 1.18 -5.54
C TYR A 59 8.62 1.11 -6.78
N VAL A 60 8.27 0.24 -7.75
CA VAL A 60 9.00 0.15 -9.02
C VAL A 60 9.00 1.49 -9.76
N ASP A 61 7.87 2.18 -9.84
CA ASP A 61 7.77 3.49 -10.49
C ASP A 61 8.63 4.53 -9.78
N CYS A 62 8.61 4.56 -8.44
CA CYS A 62 9.41 5.50 -7.66
C CYS A 62 10.92 5.24 -7.83
N VAL A 63 11.36 3.99 -7.73
CA VAL A 63 12.78 3.64 -7.95
C VAL A 63 13.21 3.93 -9.38
N THR A 64 12.33 3.68 -10.36
CA THR A 64 12.60 4.03 -11.77
C THR A 64 12.80 5.54 -11.93
N ALA A 65 11.98 6.36 -11.27
CA ALA A 65 12.11 7.82 -11.29
C ALA A 65 13.44 8.28 -10.67
N VAL A 66 13.81 7.72 -9.51
CA VAL A 66 15.10 8.01 -8.84
C VAL A 66 16.29 7.63 -9.72
N LEU A 67 16.32 6.40 -10.24
CA LEU A 67 17.42 5.90 -11.09
C LEU A 67 17.53 6.72 -12.38
N LYS A 68 16.40 7.08 -12.99
CA LYS A 68 16.37 7.95 -14.16
C LYS A 68 16.93 9.35 -13.84
N ALA A 69 16.46 9.98 -12.76
CA ALA A 69 16.97 11.28 -12.33
C ALA A 69 18.48 11.23 -12.04
N TYR A 70 18.97 10.13 -11.48
CA TYR A 70 20.39 9.91 -11.23
C TYR A 70 21.19 9.81 -12.52
N VAL A 71 20.75 8.99 -13.48
CA VAL A 71 21.38 8.85 -14.82
C VAL A 71 21.39 10.20 -15.56
N GLU A 72 20.33 10.98 -15.42
CA GLU A 72 20.21 12.32 -16.03
C GLU A 72 20.99 13.42 -15.28
N LYS A 73 21.71 13.08 -14.20
CA LYS A 73 22.43 14.02 -13.32
C LYS A 73 21.53 15.10 -12.70
N LYS A 74 20.24 14.79 -12.53
CA LYS A 74 19.24 15.66 -11.88
C LYS A 74 18.96 15.28 -10.43
N TRP A 75 19.42 14.11 -10.00
CA TRP A 75 19.28 13.67 -8.60
C TRP A 75 20.15 14.52 -7.67
N GLN A 76 19.54 15.01 -6.58
CA GLN A 76 20.21 15.78 -5.55
C GLN A 76 20.35 14.94 -4.28
N GLY A 77 21.60 14.66 -3.91
CA GLY A 77 21.97 13.88 -2.73
C GLY A 77 22.50 12.49 -3.06
N ASP A 78 22.81 11.73 -2.02
CA ASP A 78 23.37 10.39 -2.17
C ASP A 78 22.29 9.40 -2.61
N LEU A 79 22.66 8.52 -3.54
CA LEU A 79 21.81 7.41 -3.91
C LEU A 79 21.83 6.36 -2.78
N PRO A 80 20.67 5.88 -2.31
CA PRO A 80 20.60 4.82 -1.31
C PRO A 80 21.47 3.61 -1.69
N ALA A 81 22.22 3.08 -0.73
CA ALA A 81 23.25 2.06 -0.99
C ALA A 81 22.73 0.80 -1.73
N HIS A 82 21.47 0.44 -1.52
CA HIS A 82 20.85 -0.69 -2.20
C HIS A 82 20.42 -0.37 -3.64
N TYR A 83 20.10 0.88 -3.96
CA TYR A 83 19.88 1.32 -5.35
C TYR A 83 21.20 1.41 -6.10
N ALA A 84 22.27 1.89 -5.46
CA ALA A 84 23.61 2.00 -6.07
C ALA A 84 24.20 0.67 -6.54
N LYS A 85 23.81 -0.45 -5.90
CA LYS A 85 24.21 -1.81 -6.29
C LYS A 85 23.40 -2.38 -7.47
N THR A 86 22.43 -1.62 -7.99
CA THR A 86 21.56 -2.07 -9.07
C THR A 86 22.28 -1.97 -10.40
N MET A 87 22.40 -3.09 -11.12
CA MET A 87 22.93 -3.09 -12.48
C MET A 87 21.94 -2.40 -13.42
N LEU A 88 22.37 -1.31 -14.05
CA LEU A 88 21.58 -0.58 -15.04
C LEU A 88 21.97 -1.00 -16.46
N PRO A 89 21.01 -1.14 -17.38
CA PRO A 89 21.31 -1.48 -18.76
C PRO A 89 22.01 -0.32 -19.49
N ALA A 90 23.15 -0.63 -20.11
CA ALA A 90 24.02 0.35 -20.77
C ALA A 90 23.28 1.20 -21.81
N GLY A 91 22.35 0.62 -22.57
CA GLY A 91 21.63 1.35 -23.60
C GLY A 91 20.67 2.44 -23.08
N GLU A 92 20.16 2.32 -21.85
CA GLU A 92 19.37 3.38 -21.22
C GLU A 92 20.28 4.49 -20.68
N VAL A 93 21.44 4.11 -20.14
CA VAL A 93 22.45 5.05 -19.63
C VAL A 93 23.10 5.86 -20.76
N LEU A 94 23.44 5.19 -21.86
CA LEU A 94 24.06 5.80 -23.04
C LEU A 94 23.03 6.44 -23.99
N LYS A 95 21.73 6.36 -23.67
CA LYS A 95 20.61 6.86 -24.51
C LYS A 95 20.62 6.28 -25.94
N THR A 96 21.04 5.02 -26.08
CA THR A 96 21.09 4.30 -27.37
C THR A 96 19.91 3.34 -27.57
N THR A 97 18.94 3.37 -26.66
CA THR A 97 17.78 2.45 -26.62
C THR A 97 16.64 2.85 -27.55
N ARG A 98 15.78 1.87 -27.89
CA ARG A 98 14.63 2.05 -28.79
C ARG A 98 13.66 3.11 -28.27
N GLN A 99 13.32 4.09 -29.11
CA GLN A 99 12.35 5.16 -28.81
C GLN A 99 10.95 4.64 -28.41
N SER A 100 10.58 3.43 -28.83
CA SER A 100 9.25 2.87 -28.58
C SER A 100 9.00 2.45 -27.12
N ARG A 101 10.05 2.26 -26.31
CA ARG A 101 9.94 1.91 -24.88
C ARG A 101 11.07 2.53 -24.07
N PRO A 102 11.09 3.86 -23.90
CA PRO A 102 12.14 4.54 -23.16
C PRO A 102 12.14 4.11 -21.69
N ASN A 103 13.32 3.92 -21.10
CA ASN A 103 13.51 3.54 -19.69
C ASN A 103 12.99 2.14 -19.31
N TRP A 104 12.64 1.28 -20.28
CA TRP A 104 12.17 -0.08 -20.00
C TRP A 104 13.22 -0.88 -19.24
N GLY A 105 14.49 -0.75 -19.63
CA GLY A 105 15.57 -1.45 -18.95
C GLY A 105 15.74 -1.00 -17.49
N ILE A 106 15.52 0.28 -17.20
CA ILE A 106 15.57 0.83 -15.83
C ILE A 106 14.38 0.28 -15.02
N ARG A 107 13.17 0.28 -15.60
CA ARG A 107 11.97 -0.29 -14.96
C ARG A 107 12.15 -1.77 -14.61
N MET A 108 12.74 -2.57 -15.51
CA MET A 108 13.03 -3.98 -15.25
C MET A 108 14.07 -4.16 -14.14
N SER A 109 15.03 -3.25 -14.03
CA SER A 109 16.02 -3.27 -12.95
C SER A 109 15.38 -2.94 -11.59
N ALA A 110 14.48 -1.95 -11.55
CA ALA A 110 13.67 -1.63 -10.39
C ALA A 110 12.73 -2.80 -9.99
N ARG A 111 12.12 -3.49 -10.96
CA ARG A 111 11.30 -4.68 -10.72
C ARG A 111 12.10 -5.81 -10.05
N LYS A 112 13.32 -6.08 -10.50
CA LYS A 112 14.21 -7.08 -9.86
C LYS A 112 14.55 -6.73 -8.41
N LEU A 113 14.64 -5.44 -8.06
CA LEU A 113 14.81 -5.03 -6.66
C LEU A 113 13.56 -5.34 -5.84
N MET A 114 12.38 -5.03 -6.38
CA MET A 114 11.09 -5.30 -5.74
C MET A 114 10.88 -6.80 -5.51
N GLU A 115 11.13 -7.64 -6.51
CA GLU A 115 10.93 -9.11 -6.45
C GLU A 115 11.75 -9.81 -5.36
N ARG A 116 12.86 -9.21 -4.91
CA ARG A 116 13.67 -9.75 -3.81
C ARG A 116 13.09 -9.47 -2.43
N ASN A 117 12.01 -8.71 -2.34
CA ASN A 117 11.45 -8.19 -1.11
C ASN A 117 9.95 -8.49 -1.00
N ASN A 118 9.44 -8.56 0.23
CA ASN A 118 8.02 -8.73 0.51
C ASN A 118 7.36 -7.37 0.79
N MET A 119 6.67 -6.80 -0.19
CA MET A 119 6.06 -5.45 -0.09
C MET A 119 4.92 -5.34 0.94
N LEU A 120 4.44 -6.48 1.45
CA LEU A 120 3.34 -6.51 2.42
C LEU A 120 3.79 -6.28 3.86
N SER A 121 5.10 -6.24 4.13
CA SER A 121 5.61 -5.87 5.45
C SER A 121 5.72 -4.35 5.59
N ILE A 122 5.18 -3.78 6.66
CA ILE A 122 5.33 -2.33 6.90
C ILE A 122 6.78 -1.90 7.10
N SER A 123 7.60 -2.76 7.70
CA SER A 123 9.04 -2.44 7.82
C SER A 123 9.67 -2.30 6.44
N ILE A 124 9.26 -3.13 5.49
CA ILE A 124 9.71 -3.06 4.10
C ILE A 124 9.18 -1.81 3.40
N ILE A 125 7.90 -1.45 3.58
CA ILE A 125 7.34 -0.19 3.05
C ILE A 125 8.15 1.01 3.59
N HIS A 126 8.47 1.03 4.89
CA HIS A 126 9.31 2.07 5.49
C HIS A 126 10.70 2.15 4.86
N GLU A 127 11.39 1.01 4.75
CA GLU A 127 12.75 0.92 4.22
C GLU A 127 12.83 1.30 2.74
N HIS A 128 11.76 1.03 1.98
CA HIS A 128 11.74 1.27 0.54
C HIS A 128 11.24 2.64 0.13
N PHE A 129 10.26 3.21 0.83
CA PHE A 129 9.73 4.52 0.45
C PHE A 129 10.49 5.68 1.09
N ASN A 130 11.01 5.55 2.32
CA ASN A 130 11.77 6.64 2.94
C ASN A 130 12.95 7.16 2.11
N PRO A 131 13.77 6.31 1.46
CA PRO A 131 14.90 6.79 0.66
C PRO A 131 14.48 7.61 -0.57
N ILE A 132 13.20 7.54 -0.96
CA ILE A 132 12.61 8.25 -2.09
C ILE A 132 12.04 9.60 -1.65
N LEU A 133 11.67 9.74 -0.37
CA LEU A 133 11.12 10.99 0.18
C LEU A 133 12.19 12.06 0.36
N SER A 134 11.79 13.34 0.37
CA SER A 134 12.67 14.46 0.74
C SER A 134 13.31 14.24 2.13
N SER A 135 14.43 14.92 2.43
CA SER A 135 15.17 14.73 3.69
C SER A 135 14.32 15.06 4.92
N ASP A 136 13.37 15.95 4.72
CA ASP A 136 12.55 16.55 5.76
C ASP A 136 11.33 15.67 6.07
N HIS A 137 11.10 14.63 5.26
CA HIS A 137 9.97 13.73 5.40
C HIS A 137 10.38 12.34 5.89
N LYS A 138 9.52 11.80 6.77
CA LYS A 138 9.57 10.41 7.24
C LYS A 138 8.21 9.80 7.02
N LEU A 139 8.16 8.70 6.26
CA LEU A 139 6.91 8.08 5.81
C LEU A 139 5.87 7.99 6.93
N TRP A 140 6.14 7.20 7.97
CA TRP A 140 5.15 7.02 9.04
C TRP A 140 5.04 8.21 10.00
N GLY A 141 6.07 9.06 10.08
CA GLY A 141 6.05 10.25 10.93
C GLY A 141 5.02 11.27 10.43
N ASP A 142 4.99 11.46 9.11
CA ASP A 142 4.17 12.49 8.45
C ASP A 142 2.83 11.92 7.94
N PHE A 143 2.80 10.64 7.57
CA PHE A 143 1.58 9.99 7.09
C PHE A 143 0.55 9.73 8.20
N ILE A 144 0.97 9.39 9.41
CA ILE A 144 0.04 9.11 10.52
C ILE A 144 -0.83 10.31 10.92
N PRO A 145 -0.29 11.54 11.04
CA PRO A 145 -1.11 12.74 11.21
C PRO A 145 -2.25 12.86 10.20
N ILE A 146 -2.03 12.51 8.93
CA ILE A 146 -3.07 12.53 7.88
C ILE A 146 -4.21 11.57 8.23
N LEU A 147 -3.88 10.32 8.61
CA LEU A 147 -4.89 9.33 9.00
C LEU A 147 -5.66 9.72 10.26
N ILE A 148 -5.00 10.36 11.24
CA ILE A 148 -5.67 10.89 12.44
C ILE A 148 -6.64 11.99 12.05
N ALA A 149 -6.20 12.96 11.23
CA ALA A 149 -7.05 14.08 10.76
C ALA A 149 -8.29 13.60 10.00
N LYS A 150 -8.19 12.49 9.26
CA LYS A 150 -9.31 11.83 8.57
C LYS A 150 -10.20 10.97 9.50
N ASN A 151 -10.00 11.06 10.80
CA ASN A 151 -10.72 10.31 11.84
C ASN A 151 -10.72 8.79 11.61
N ARG A 152 -9.59 8.24 11.14
CA ARG A 152 -9.46 6.80 10.86
C ARG A 152 -9.12 6.01 12.13
N LYS A 153 -9.97 6.10 13.16
CA LYS A 153 -9.79 5.47 14.49
C LYS A 153 -9.50 3.96 14.43
N ARG A 154 -10.03 3.26 13.43
CA ARG A 154 -9.79 1.83 13.24
C ARG A 154 -8.33 1.49 12.91
N PHE A 155 -7.64 2.41 12.24
CA PHE A 155 -6.21 2.33 11.94
C PHE A 155 -5.35 2.85 13.08
N THR A 156 -5.62 4.08 13.50
CA THR A 156 -4.72 4.84 14.38
C THR A 156 -4.99 4.59 15.86
N LYS A 157 -6.20 4.15 16.23
CA LYS A 157 -6.73 4.14 17.60
C LYS A 157 -6.76 5.53 18.28
N VAL A 158 -6.42 6.57 17.53
CA VAL A 158 -6.29 7.96 17.96
C VAL A 158 -7.11 8.83 17.01
N VAL A 159 -7.97 9.69 17.56
CA VAL A 159 -8.76 10.68 16.82
C VAL A 159 -8.20 12.09 17.04
N PRO A 160 -8.59 13.10 16.24
CA PRO A 160 -8.10 14.47 16.42
C PRO A 160 -8.34 15.01 17.84
N ASP A 161 -9.49 14.69 18.42
CA ASP A 161 -9.86 15.13 19.77
C ASP A 161 -8.92 14.60 20.86
N ASP A 162 -8.33 13.42 20.67
CA ASP A 162 -7.37 12.83 21.60
C ASP A 162 -6.05 13.64 21.66
N LEU A 163 -5.80 14.51 20.68
CA LEU A 163 -4.61 15.36 20.61
C LEU A 163 -4.83 16.77 21.17
N LEU A 164 -6.08 17.16 21.44
CA LEU A 164 -6.41 18.51 21.91
C LEU A 164 -5.86 18.76 23.31
N GLY A 165 -5.22 19.91 23.51
CA GLY A 165 -4.68 20.33 24.82
C GLY A 165 -3.47 19.53 25.31
N LEU A 166 -2.93 18.61 24.50
CA LEU A 166 -1.72 17.88 24.84
C LEU A 166 -0.47 18.72 24.57
N ASN A 167 0.53 18.58 25.45
CA ASN A 167 1.86 19.12 25.20
C ASN A 167 2.61 18.28 24.13
N ASN A 168 3.76 18.78 23.68
CA ASN A 168 4.55 18.16 22.60
C ASN A 168 4.96 16.71 22.92
N GLU A 169 5.36 16.42 24.16
CA GLU A 169 5.81 15.09 24.56
C GLU A 169 4.67 14.05 24.49
N LYS A 170 3.50 14.39 25.06
CA LYS A 170 2.33 13.52 25.04
C LYS A 170 1.82 13.31 23.61
N THR A 171 1.86 14.36 22.78
CA THR A 171 1.50 14.29 21.35
C THR A 171 2.42 13.31 20.61
N LEU A 172 3.74 13.40 20.81
CA LEU A 172 4.69 12.48 20.18
C LEU A 172 4.47 11.03 20.64
N LYS A 173 4.17 10.81 21.92
CA LYS A 173 3.87 9.49 22.46
C LYS A 173 2.62 8.88 21.82
N LEU A 174 1.55 9.66 21.67
CA LEU A 174 0.33 9.20 20.99
C LEU A 174 0.56 8.92 19.51
N ARG A 175 1.33 9.75 18.80
CA ARG A 175 1.69 9.50 17.40
C ARG A 175 2.47 8.18 17.25
N LYS A 176 3.43 7.90 18.13
CA LYS A 176 4.14 6.61 18.15
C LYS A 176 3.19 5.42 18.41
N SER A 177 2.24 5.58 19.31
CA SER A 177 1.19 4.57 19.55
C SER A 177 0.31 4.35 18.31
N ALA A 178 -0.04 5.44 17.60
CA ALA A 178 -0.82 5.37 16.37
C ALA A 178 -0.04 4.66 15.24
N ILE A 179 1.27 4.92 15.10
CA ILE A 179 2.15 4.16 14.18
C ILE A 179 2.08 2.66 14.50
N ALA A 180 2.20 2.28 15.79
CA ALA A 180 2.13 0.88 16.20
C ALA A 180 0.75 0.25 15.93
N ALA A 181 -0.33 1.00 16.12
CA ALA A 181 -1.69 0.56 15.83
C ALA A 181 -1.90 0.30 14.34
N VAL A 182 -1.45 1.22 13.48
CA VAL A 182 -1.49 1.06 12.02
C VAL A 182 -0.67 -0.16 11.59
N LYS A 183 0.53 -0.31 12.16
CA LYS A 183 1.39 -1.49 11.96
C LYS A 183 0.67 -2.79 12.26
N LYS A 184 0.08 -2.89 13.45
CA LYS A 184 -0.67 -4.06 13.87
C LYS A 184 -1.88 -4.31 12.96
N ARG A 185 -2.60 -3.27 12.56
CA ARG A 185 -3.79 -3.39 11.72
C ARG A 185 -3.46 -3.93 10.33
N ILE A 186 -2.49 -3.34 9.64
CA ILE A 186 -2.05 -3.80 8.32
C ILE A 186 -1.41 -5.19 8.41
N GLY A 187 -0.61 -5.47 9.45
CA GLY A 187 -0.09 -6.82 9.68
C GLY A 187 -1.19 -7.87 9.84
N SER A 188 -2.24 -7.57 10.62
CA SER A 188 -3.39 -8.48 10.77
C SER A 188 -4.15 -8.69 9.45
N ILE A 189 -4.22 -7.65 8.63
CA ILE A 189 -4.82 -7.64 7.30
C ILE A 189 -4.07 -8.58 6.35
N VAL A 190 -2.74 -8.46 6.30
CA VAL A 190 -1.87 -9.30 5.47
C VAL A 190 -1.90 -10.76 5.93
N GLN A 191 -1.95 -10.98 7.25
CA GLN A 191 -2.06 -12.33 7.80
C GLN A 191 -3.35 -13.02 7.35
N ILE A 192 -4.48 -12.32 7.32
CA ILE A 192 -5.76 -12.90 6.86
C ILE A 192 -5.65 -13.42 5.42
N ARG A 193 -4.97 -12.70 4.52
CA ARG A 193 -4.73 -13.17 3.15
C ARG A 193 -3.89 -14.44 3.14
N HIS A 194 -2.77 -14.45 3.87
CA HIS A 194 -1.88 -15.61 3.97
C HIS A 194 -2.67 -16.83 4.48
N ASP A 195 -3.44 -16.62 5.54
CA ASP A 195 -4.27 -17.63 6.16
C ASP A 195 -5.29 -18.22 5.18
N TRP A 196 -5.91 -17.43 4.31
CA TRP A 196 -6.82 -17.96 3.28
C TRP A 196 -6.13 -18.75 2.18
N ILE A 197 -5.04 -18.23 1.63
CA ILE A 197 -4.31 -18.89 0.54
C ILE A 197 -3.79 -20.26 0.97
N HIS A 198 -3.33 -20.37 2.22
CA HIS A 198 -2.83 -21.63 2.77
C HIS A 198 -3.90 -22.44 3.51
N ASN A 199 -5.17 -22.03 3.48
CA ASN A 199 -6.26 -22.61 4.28
C ASN A 199 -5.99 -22.64 5.81
N CYS A 200 -4.97 -21.94 6.30
CA CYS A 200 -4.66 -21.77 7.72
C CYS A 200 -5.69 -20.88 8.46
N GLY A 201 -6.50 -20.12 7.72
CA GLY A 201 -7.57 -19.25 8.25
C GLY A 201 -8.85 -19.98 8.67
N ARG A 202 -8.78 -21.30 8.81
CA ARG A 202 -9.87 -22.14 9.31
C ARG A 202 -9.66 -22.39 10.81
N PRO A 203 -10.55 -21.93 11.70
CA PRO A 203 -10.63 -22.52 13.04
C PRO A 203 -11.04 -24.00 12.94
N LYS A 204 -10.07 -24.92 12.82
CA LYS A 204 -10.15 -26.40 12.74
C LYS A 204 -11.16 -27.05 11.76
N SER A 205 -12.22 -26.38 11.30
CA SER A 205 -13.35 -26.97 10.57
C SER A 205 -14.01 -26.08 9.51
N SER A 206 -13.92 -24.73 9.55
CA SER A 206 -14.59 -23.86 8.56
C SER A 206 -13.88 -22.52 8.33
N ILE A 207 -14.16 -21.86 7.20
CA ILE A 207 -13.67 -20.51 6.89
C ILE A 207 -14.32 -19.50 7.83
N ASN A 208 -13.56 -18.50 8.28
CA ASN A 208 -14.09 -17.39 9.09
C ASN A 208 -15.30 -16.73 8.42
N LYS A 209 -16.32 -16.43 9.22
CA LYS A 209 -17.53 -15.75 8.75
C LYS A 209 -17.36 -14.24 8.82
N TYR A 210 -17.73 -13.55 7.74
CA TYR A 210 -17.70 -12.10 7.64
C TYR A 210 -19.09 -11.56 7.38
N SER A 211 -19.51 -10.62 8.23
CA SER A 211 -20.69 -9.81 7.94
C SER A 211 -20.41 -8.78 6.85
N LYS A 212 -21.46 -8.29 6.21
CA LYS A 212 -21.40 -7.17 5.25
C LYS A 212 -20.64 -5.97 5.84
N GLY A 213 -20.95 -5.63 7.09
CA GLY A 213 -20.32 -4.52 7.81
C GLY A 213 -18.81 -4.72 7.98
N GLN A 214 -18.38 -5.94 8.32
CA GLN A 214 -16.96 -6.28 8.45
C GLN A 214 -16.24 -6.22 7.10
N ALA A 215 -16.80 -6.83 6.06
CA ALA A 215 -16.19 -6.85 4.73
C ALA A 215 -16.03 -5.43 4.15
N LYS A 216 -17.10 -4.63 4.19
CA LYS A 216 -17.07 -3.22 3.78
C LYS A 216 -16.06 -2.42 4.58
N ALA A 217 -15.95 -2.68 5.88
CA ALA A 217 -14.98 -2.02 6.73
C ALA A 217 -13.53 -2.34 6.32
N PHE A 218 -13.20 -3.59 5.99
CA PHE A 218 -11.87 -3.99 5.50
C PHE A 218 -11.53 -3.34 4.15
N VAL A 219 -12.45 -3.40 3.19
CA VAL A 219 -12.26 -2.77 1.87
C VAL A 219 -12.04 -1.27 2.02
N ASN A 220 -12.85 -0.58 2.83
CA ASN A 220 -12.69 0.85 3.09
C ASN A 220 -11.37 1.20 3.78
N ASP A 221 -10.88 0.31 4.65
CA ASP A 221 -9.59 0.49 5.30
C ASP A 221 -8.50 0.56 4.22
N ILE A 222 -8.44 -0.46 3.37
CA ILE A 222 -7.43 -0.59 2.31
C ILE A 222 -7.52 0.56 1.30
N LYS A 223 -8.75 0.88 0.86
CA LYS A 223 -9.02 1.99 -0.06
C LYS A 223 -8.48 3.30 0.50
N THR A 224 -8.80 3.62 1.75
CA THR A 224 -8.29 4.85 2.39
C THR A 224 -6.77 4.83 2.52
N LEU A 225 -6.21 3.72 2.98
CA LEU A 225 -4.77 3.59 3.17
C LEU A 225 -4.01 3.87 1.89
N VAL A 226 -4.39 3.22 0.78
CA VAL A 226 -3.73 3.40 -0.51
C VAL A 226 -3.94 4.80 -1.07
N GLN A 227 -5.16 5.35 -0.99
CA GLN A 227 -5.46 6.70 -1.48
C GLN A 227 -4.61 7.77 -0.79
N GLU A 228 -4.55 7.74 0.54
CA GLU A 228 -3.81 8.75 1.29
C GLU A 228 -2.29 8.51 1.16
N LEU A 229 -1.85 7.25 1.08
CA LEU A 229 -0.44 6.90 0.89
C LEU A 229 0.06 7.32 -0.49
N ASP A 230 -0.73 7.09 -1.54
CA ASP A 230 -0.39 7.49 -2.91
C ASP A 230 -0.18 8.99 -3.01
N LYS A 231 -1.13 9.75 -2.48
CA LYS A 231 -1.07 11.21 -2.40
C LYS A 231 0.18 11.65 -1.63
N PHE A 232 0.41 11.09 -0.45
CA PHE A 232 1.58 11.43 0.35
C PHE A 232 2.89 11.16 -0.41
N ILE A 233 3.02 10.02 -1.08
CA ILE A 233 4.25 9.69 -1.83
C ILE A 233 4.43 10.66 -3.01
N GLU A 234 3.38 10.95 -3.78
CA GLU A 234 3.48 11.88 -4.91
C GLU A 234 3.83 13.30 -4.48
N ASP A 235 3.27 13.77 -3.36
CA ASP A 235 3.49 15.12 -2.85
C ASP A 235 4.91 15.31 -2.27
N ASN A 236 5.57 14.23 -1.82
CA ASN A 236 6.78 14.31 -0.99
C ASN A 236 8.02 13.57 -1.55
N ARG A 237 7.90 12.89 -2.70
CA ARG A 237 9.04 12.19 -3.34
C ARG A 237 10.02 13.16 -4.02
N ARG A 238 11.31 12.79 -4.07
CA ARG A 238 12.40 13.61 -4.64
C ARG A 238 12.48 13.62 -6.18
N ALA A 239 11.66 12.83 -6.88
CA ALA A 239 11.60 12.76 -8.35
C ALA A 239 10.35 12.02 -8.84
#